data_AF-A0A139PCN2-F1
#
_entry.id   AF-A0A139PCN2-F1
#
_cell.length_a   1.000
_cell.length_b   1.000
_cell.length_c   1.000
_cell.angle_alpha   90.00
_cell.angle_beta   90.00
_cell.angle_gamma   90.00
#
_symmetry.space_group_name_H-M   'P 1'
#
loop_
_entity.id
_entity.type
_entity.pdbx_description
1 polymer ?
#
loop_
_entity_poly.entity_id
_entity_poly.type
_entity_poly.pdbx_seq_one_letter_code
_entity_poly.pdbx_strand_id
1 'polypeptide(L)'
;MEQDLIYRSLRAKESELEELEIFYRRDKRELANKWNDIDEIFRFRTTLINQEAEQARQFVRTMKVSDSSFLNGYYNKLTEFLDETELAHKIEQGKLEVEEEDLREAFYKKRALYEEDIEELRREYAKTFE
;
A
#
# COMPACT_ATOMS: atom_id res chain seq x y z
N MET A 1 10.22 2.69 -47.10
CA MET A 1 9.43 1.63 -46.42
C MET A 1 10.06 1.27 -45.09
N GLU A 2 11.37 0.98 -45.05
CA GLU A 2 12.09 0.60 -43.81
C GLU A 2 12.11 1.68 -42.73
N GLN A 3 12.42 2.93 -43.10
CA GLN A 3 12.39 4.08 -42.17
C GLN A 3 11.03 4.29 -41.48
N ASP A 4 9.93 4.17 -42.24
CA ASP A 4 8.57 4.33 -41.73
C ASP A 4 8.19 3.16 -40.79
N LEU A 5 8.72 1.95 -41.03
CA LEU A 5 8.54 0.81 -40.14
C LEU A 5 9.27 1.01 -38.81
N ILE A 6 10.54 1.42 -38.83
CA ILE A 6 11.32 1.67 -37.60
C ILE A 6 10.69 2.81 -36.78
N TYR A 7 10.27 3.89 -37.45
CA TYR A 7 9.59 5.00 -36.78
C TYR A 7 8.29 4.56 -36.10
N ARG A 8 7.47 3.73 -36.77
CA ARG A 8 6.24 3.19 -36.18
C ARG A 8 6.54 2.29 -34.98
N SER A 9 7.55 1.44 -35.06
CA SER A 9 8.00 0.60 -33.93
C SER A 9 8.47 1.45 -32.74
N LEU A 10 9.23 2.51 -32.99
CA LEU A 10 9.67 3.46 -31.96
C LEU A 10 8.47 4.09 -31.25
N ARG A 11 7.50 4.62 -32.02
CA ARG A 11 6.29 5.23 -31.46
C ARG A 11 5.46 4.22 -30.67
N ALA A 12 5.35 2.98 -31.14
CA ALA A 12 4.64 1.93 -30.42
C ALA A 12 5.31 1.64 -29.07
N LYS A 13 6.65 1.53 -29.03
CA LYS A 13 7.42 1.30 -27.80
C LYS A 13 7.35 2.47 -26.82
N GLU A 14 7.40 3.70 -27.31
CA GLU A 14 7.18 4.90 -26.48
C GLU A 14 5.78 4.88 -25.85
N SER A 15 4.74 4.48 -26.60
CA SER A 15 3.40 4.32 -26.05
C SER A 15 3.29 3.19 -25.03
N GLU A 16 3.95 2.04 -25.25
CA GLU A 16 4.01 0.95 -24.25
C GLU A 16 4.64 1.41 -22.93
N LEU A 17 5.67 2.27 -23.00
CA LEU A 17 6.30 2.87 -21.82
C LEU A 17 5.37 3.84 -21.09
N GLU A 18 4.67 4.70 -21.83
CA GLU A 18 3.66 5.61 -21.25
C GLU A 18 2.54 4.83 -20.55
N GLU A 19 2.03 3.77 -21.18
CA GLU A 19 1.02 2.89 -20.58
C GLU A 19 1.53 2.23 -19.30
N LEU A 20 2.77 1.72 -19.31
CA LEU A 20 3.40 1.14 -18.12
C LEU A 20 3.45 2.15 -16.97
N GLU A 21 3.81 3.41 -17.23
CA GLU A 21 3.81 4.45 -16.20
C GLU A 21 2.40 4.77 -15.68
N ILE A 22 1.40 4.79 -16.55
CA ILE A 22 0.00 5.03 -16.18
C ILE A 22 -0.48 3.92 -15.24
N PHE A 23 -0.24 2.65 -15.60
CA PHE A 23 -0.60 1.51 -14.76
C PHE A 23 0.11 1.55 -13.41
N TYR A 24 1.42 1.79 -13.40
CA TYR A 24 2.18 1.90 -12.15
C TYR A 24 1.64 3.01 -11.24
N ARG A 25 1.32 4.19 -11.78
CA ARG A 25 0.73 5.29 -10.98
C ARG A 25 -0.66 4.95 -10.45
N ARG A 26 -1.47 4.22 -11.22
CA ARG A 26 -2.79 3.75 -10.77
C ARG A 26 -2.63 2.76 -9.63
N ASP A 27 -1.81 1.74 -9.82
CA ASP A 27 -1.63 0.67 -8.83
C ASP A 27 -0.99 1.21 -7.54
N LYS A 28 -0.07 2.19 -7.66
CA LYS A 28 0.46 2.92 -6.50
C LYS A 28 -0.62 3.70 -5.73
N ARG A 29 -1.60 4.29 -6.43
CA ARG A 29 -2.73 4.97 -5.78
C ARG A 29 -3.63 3.97 -5.06
N GLU A 30 -3.85 2.79 -5.65
CA GLU A 30 -4.61 1.72 -4.99
C GLU A 30 -3.92 1.25 -3.71
N LEU A 31 -2.59 1.05 -3.73
CA LEU A 31 -1.81 0.76 -2.52
C LEU A 31 -1.93 1.86 -1.46
N ALA A 32 -1.85 3.13 -1.87
CA ALA A 32 -2.04 4.25 -0.94
C ALA A 32 -3.43 4.27 -0.29
N ASN A 33 -4.47 3.88 -1.02
CA ASN A 33 -5.81 3.73 -0.46
C ASN A 33 -5.86 2.57 0.55
N LYS A 34 -5.27 1.40 0.23
CA LYS A 34 -5.18 0.28 1.16
C LYS A 34 -4.46 0.66 2.47
N TRP A 35 -3.37 1.44 2.37
CA TRP A 35 -2.67 1.99 3.53
C TRP A 35 -3.60 2.82 4.41
N ASN A 36 -4.36 3.74 3.81
CA ASN A 36 -5.32 4.57 4.54
C ASN A 36 -6.41 3.73 5.21
N ASP A 37 -6.96 2.73 4.52
CA ASP A 37 -8.02 1.86 5.03
C ASP A 37 -7.54 1.06 6.26
N ILE A 38 -6.33 0.49 6.20
CA ILE A 38 -5.73 -0.25 7.32
C ILE A 38 -5.48 0.67 8.52
N ASP A 39 -4.98 1.88 8.28
CA ASP A 39 -4.77 2.88 9.33
C ASP A 39 -6.08 3.37 9.95
N GLU A 40 -7.12 3.57 9.14
CA GLU A 40 -8.45 3.97 9.61
C GLU A 40 -9.07 2.89 10.50
N ILE A 41 -9.03 1.63 10.05
CA ILE A 41 -9.54 0.49 10.82
C ILE A 41 -8.79 0.37 12.15
N PHE A 42 -7.46 0.51 12.14
CA PHE A 42 -6.65 0.47 13.35
C PHE A 42 -7.04 1.57 14.33
N ARG A 43 -7.10 2.84 13.86
CA ARG A 43 -7.50 3.98 14.70
C ARG A 43 -8.92 3.82 15.26
N PHE A 44 -9.84 3.35 14.43
CA PHE A 44 -11.22 3.12 14.85
C PHE A 44 -11.31 2.08 15.97
N ARG A 45 -10.67 0.92 15.81
CA ARG A 45 -10.65 -0.15 16.83
C ARG A 45 -10.01 0.31 18.13
N THR A 46 -8.86 0.97 18.06
CA THR A 46 -8.17 1.52 19.24
C THR A 46 -9.02 2.57 19.94
N THR A 47 -9.74 3.40 19.19
CA THR A 47 -10.67 4.38 19.75
C THR A 47 -11.82 3.70 20.49
N LEU A 48 -12.45 2.69 19.89
CA LEU A 48 -13.54 1.95 20.54
C LEU A 48 -13.08 1.28 21.85
N ILE A 49 -11.92 0.63 21.84
CA ILE A 49 -11.40 -0.04 23.05
C ILE A 49 -11.12 0.98 24.15
N ASN A 50 -10.55 2.14 23.81
CA ASN A 50 -10.30 3.21 24.78
C ASN A 50 -11.59 3.83 25.32
N GLN A 51 -12.60 4.02 24.46
CA GLN A 51 -13.92 4.51 24.87
C GLN A 51 -14.59 3.52 25.83
N GLU A 52 -14.53 2.22 25.53
CA GLU A 52 -15.06 1.16 26.37
C GLU A 52 -14.37 1.11 27.74
N ALA A 53 -13.03 1.23 27.76
CA ALA A 53 -12.27 1.33 29.00
C ALA A 53 -12.70 2.53 29.86
N GLU A 54 -12.96 3.68 29.22
CA GLU A 54 -13.43 4.89 29.89
C GLU A 54 -14.86 4.76 30.42
N GLN A 55 -15.77 4.17 29.64
CA GLN A 55 -17.13 3.89 30.09
C GLN A 55 -17.14 2.96 31.31
N ALA A 56 -16.32 1.91 31.30
CA ALA A 56 -16.15 1.04 32.46
C ALA A 56 -15.61 1.82 33.68
N ARG A 57 -14.63 2.72 33.49
CA ARG A 57 -14.12 3.58 34.58
C ARG A 57 -15.23 4.45 35.18
N GLN A 58 -16.06 5.05 34.33
CA GLN A 58 -17.18 5.88 34.76
C GLN A 58 -18.25 5.08 35.50
N PHE A 59 -18.58 3.88 35.01
CA PHE A 59 -19.53 2.98 35.66
C PHE A 59 -19.07 2.60 37.07
N VAL A 60 -17.82 2.17 37.23
CA VAL A 60 -17.24 1.80 38.53
C VAL A 60 -17.30 2.97 39.51
N ARG A 61 -16.90 4.17 39.06
CA ARG A 61 -16.96 5.40 39.87
C ARG A 61 -18.39 5.71 40.33
N THR A 62 -19.36 5.58 39.43
CA THR A 62 -20.76 5.94 39.68
C THR A 62 -21.46 4.94 40.60
N MET A 63 -21.28 3.65 40.32
CA MET A 63 -21.94 2.56 41.03
C MET A 63 -21.20 2.12 42.30
N LYS A 64 -20.02 2.69 42.59
CA LYS A 64 -19.15 2.33 43.72
C LYS A 64 -18.87 0.82 43.79
N VAL A 65 -18.71 0.19 42.62
CA VAL A 65 -18.44 -1.24 42.51
C VAL A 65 -17.08 -1.53 43.15
N SER A 66 -17.06 -2.37 44.17
CA SER A 66 -15.86 -2.74 44.93
C SER A 66 -15.24 -4.07 44.48
N ASP A 67 -15.88 -4.79 43.57
CA ASP A 67 -15.39 -6.09 43.10
C ASP A 67 -14.24 -5.91 42.10
N SER A 68 -13.03 -5.83 42.64
CA SER A 68 -11.79 -5.61 41.90
C SER A 68 -11.44 -6.78 40.97
N SER A 69 -11.93 -7.99 41.23
CA SER A 69 -11.59 -9.18 40.48
C SER A 69 -12.20 -9.16 39.06
N PHE A 70 -13.50 -8.84 38.97
CA PHE A 70 -14.21 -8.71 37.69
C PHE A 70 -13.64 -7.57 36.85
N LEU A 71 -13.36 -6.42 37.47
CA LEU A 71 -12.83 -5.24 36.79
C LEU A 71 -11.42 -5.48 36.24
N ASN A 72 -10.56 -6.13 37.02
CA ASN A 72 -9.23 -6.50 36.54
C ASN A 72 -9.31 -7.48 35.36
N GLY A 73 -10.20 -8.49 35.44
CA GLY A 73 -10.43 -9.40 34.32
C GLY A 73 -10.97 -8.69 33.07
N TYR A 74 -11.83 -7.68 33.25
CA TYR A 74 -12.34 -6.87 32.15
C TYR A 74 -11.26 -6.03 31.46
N TYR A 75 -10.47 -5.28 32.25
CA TYR A 75 -9.39 -4.47 31.70
C TYR A 75 -8.30 -5.31 31.05
N ASN A 76 -7.97 -6.49 31.60
CA ASN A 76 -7.03 -7.40 30.96
C ASN A 76 -7.49 -7.81 29.56
N LYS A 77 -8.78 -8.11 29.38
CA LYS A 77 -9.34 -8.41 28.05
C LYS A 77 -9.27 -7.22 27.09
N LEU A 78 -9.52 -6.00 27.57
CA LEU A 78 -9.37 -4.81 26.73
C LEU A 78 -7.92 -4.59 26.31
N THR A 79 -6.95 -4.88 27.18
CA THR A 79 -5.53 -4.87 26.84
C THR A 79 -5.20 -5.96 25.81
N GLU A 80 -5.67 -7.19 25.99
CA GLU A 80 -5.51 -8.26 25.00
C GLU A 80 -6.05 -7.85 23.63
N PHE A 81 -7.22 -7.22 23.56
CA PHE A 81 -7.77 -6.72 22.29
C PHE A 81 -6.96 -5.60 21.66
N LEU A 82 -6.31 -4.73 22.45
CA LEU A 82 -5.40 -3.71 21.94
C LEU A 82 -4.15 -4.38 21.33
N ASP A 83 -3.55 -5.32 22.06
CA ASP A 83 -2.36 -6.04 21.61
C ASP A 83 -2.63 -6.81 20.30
N GLU A 84 -3.79 -7.48 20.21
CA GLU A 84 -4.23 -8.16 18.99
C GLU A 84 -4.46 -7.18 17.83
N THR A 85 -5.04 -6.01 18.11
CA THR A 85 -5.29 -4.95 17.12
C THR A 85 -3.98 -4.37 16.59
N GLU A 86 -3.00 -4.12 17.46
CA GLU A 86 -1.66 -3.67 17.08
C GLU A 86 -0.90 -4.72 16.28
N LEU A 87 -0.99 -5.99 16.68
CA LEU A 87 -0.35 -7.09 15.97
C LEU A 87 -0.92 -7.24 14.56
N ALA A 88 -2.25 -7.22 14.43
CA ALA A 88 -2.92 -7.30 13.14
C ALA A 88 -2.53 -6.13 12.23
N HIS A 89 -2.49 -4.90 12.78
CA HIS A 89 -2.05 -3.72 12.03
C HIS A 89 -0.63 -3.88 11.51
N LYS A 90 0.34 -4.28 12.34
CA LYS A 90 1.73 -4.53 11.93
C LYS A 90 1.85 -5.59 10.84
N ILE A 91 1.07 -6.68 10.93
CA ILE A 91 1.06 -7.75 9.92
C ILE A 91 0.57 -7.21 8.58
N GLU A 92 -0.53 -6.46 8.56
CA GLU A 92 -1.09 -5.91 7.32
C GLU A 92 -0.18 -4.83 6.72
N GLN A 93 0.44 -3.97 7.54
CA GLN A 93 1.45 -3.01 7.07
C GLN A 93 2.63 -3.73 6.41
N GLY A 94 3.17 -4.78 7.05
CA GLY A 94 4.28 -5.54 6.48
C GLY A 94 3.93 -6.20 5.14
N LYS A 95 2.69 -6.67 4.96
CA LYS A 95 2.24 -7.20 3.66
C LYS A 95 2.19 -6.11 2.59
N LEU A 96 1.69 -4.92 2.93
CA LEU A 96 1.64 -3.80 1.99
C LEU A 96 3.03 -3.29 1.61
N GLU A 97 3.99 -3.28 2.54
CA GLU A 97 5.38 -2.93 2.25
C GLU A 97 5.99 -3.86 1.21
N VAL A 98 5.75 -5.18 1.34
CA VAL A 98 6.19 -6.17 0.37
C VAL A 98 5.49 -5.96 -0.98
N GLU A 99 4.17 -5.75 -0.99
CA GLU A 99 3.41 -5.49 -2.23
C GLU A 99 3.91 -4.23 -2.96
N GLU A 100 4.26 -3.16 -2.22
CA GLU A 100 4.81 -1.93 -2.79
C GLU A 100 6.21 -2.13 -3.37
N GLU A 101 7.08 -2.88 -2.68
CA GLU A 101 8.42 -3.21 -3.19
C GLU A 101 8.33 -4.07 -4.45
N ASP A 102 7.50 -5.12 -4.44
CA ASP A 102 7.29 -5.99 -5.61
C ASP A 102 6.78 -5.19 -6.82
N LEU A 103 5.81 -4.29 -6.60
CA LEU A 103 5.29 -3.41 -7.64
C LEU A 103 6.40 -2.49 -8.19
N ARG A 104 7.21 -1.91 -7.29
CA ARG A 104 8.32 -1.02 -7.64
C ARG A 104 9.39 -1.74 -8.46
N GLU A 105 9.85 -2.89 -7.99
CA GLU A 105 10.86 -3.70 -8.69
C GLU A 105 10.37 -4.12 -10.07
N ALA A 106 9.13 -4.63 -10.16
CA ALA A 106 8.54 -5.03 -11.42
C ALA A 106 8.44 -3.87 -12.42
N PHE A 107 8.03 -2.69 -11.96
CA PHE A 107 7.96 -1.48 -12.78
C PHE A 107 9.34 -1.08 -13.31
N TYR A 108 10.33 -0.89 -12.44
CA TYR A 108 11.65 -0.43 -12.87
C TYR A 108 12.36 -1.44 -13.77
N LYS A 109 12.18 -2.74 -13.52
CA LYS A 109 12.70 -3.79 -14.40
C LYS A 109 12.11 -3.70 -15.81
N LYS A 110 10.79 -3.57 -15.94
CA LYS A 110 10.14 -3.43 -17.25
C LYS A 110 10.50 -2.12 -17.93
N ARG A 111 10.53 -1.03 -17.17
CA ARG A 111 10.91 0.29 -17.67
C ARG A 111 12.30 0.29 -18.29
N ALA A 112 13.28 -0.32 -17.62
CA ALA A 112 14.65 -0.40 -18.13
C ALA A 112 14.71 -1.14 -19.48
N LEU A 113 13.96 -2.24 -19.64
CA LEU A 113 13.88 -2.97 -20.91
C LEU A 113 13.27 -2.11 -22.03
N TYR A 114 12.20 -1.37 -21.74
CA TYR A 114 11.60 -0.49 -22.74
C TYR A 114 12.50 0.69 -23.11
N GLU A 115 13.21 1.28 -22.14
CA GLU A 115 14.18 2.34 -22.40
C GLU A 115 15.33 1.84 -23.29
N GLU A 116 15.81 0.62 -23.07
CA GLU A 116 16.82 -0.04 -23.92
C GLU A 116 16.29 -0.26 -25.35
N ASP A 117 15.11 -0.89 -25.51
CA ASP A 117 14.45 -1.10 -26.81
C ASP A 117 14.28 0.22 -27.58
N ILE A 118 13.85 1.28 -26.90
CA ILE A 118 13.63 2.61 -27.49
C ILE A 118 14.95 3.21 -27.97
N GLU A 119 16.01 3.12 -27.17
CA GLU A 119 17.33 3.64 -27.56
C GLU A 119 17.94 2.86 -28.73
N GLU A 120 17.74 1.55 -28.81
CA GLU A 120 18.12 0.76 -29.97
C GLU A 120 17.37 1.20 -31.24
N LEU A 121 16.04 1.32 -31.16
CA LEU A 121 15.21 1.80 -32.27
C LEU A 121 15.59 3.22 -32.72
N ARG A 122 15.96 4.11 -31.79
CA ARG A 122 16.47 5.45 -32.12
C ARG A 122 17.78 5.39 -32.91
N ARG A 123 18.71 4.52 -32.51
CA ARG A 123 19.98 4.32 -33.22
C ARG A 123 19.75 3.73 -34.61
N GLU A 124 18.87 2.74 -34.74
CA GLU A 124 18.51 2.16 -36.03
C GLU A 124 17.85 3.17 -36.96
N TYR A 125 16.92 3.98 -36.42
CA TYR A 125 16.28 5.04 -37.17
C TYR A 125 17.30 6.07 -37.67
N ALA A 126 18.24 6.50 -36.82
CA ALA A 126 19.28 7.45 -37.20
C ALA A 126 20.17 6.95 -38.36
N LYS A 127 20.52 5.66 -38.37
CA LYS A 127 21.29 5.02 -39.46
C LYS A 127 20.57 5.05 -40.80
N THR A 128 19.25 5.19 -40.83
CA THR A 128 18.50 5.29 -42.11
C THR A 128 18.72 6.62 -42.84
N PHE A 129 19.41 7.59 -42.21
CA PHE A 129 19.76 8.89 -42.78
C PHE A 129 21.24 9.03 -43.16
N GLU A 130 22.07 8.02 -42.87
CA GLU A 130 23.49 7.93 -43.25
C GLU A 130 23.66 7.25 -44.62
#